data_AF-A0A6J7LJX0-F1
#
_entry.id   AF-A0A6J7LJX0-F1
#
_cell.length_a   1.000
_cell.length_b   1.000
_cell.length_c   1.000
_cell.angle_alpha   90.00
_cell.angle_beta   90.00
_cell.angle_gamma   90.00
#
_symmetry.space_group_name_H-M   'P 1'
#
loop_
_entity.id
_entity.type
_entity.pdbx_description
1 polymer ?
#
loop_
_entity_poly.entity_id
_entity_poly.type
_entity_poly.pdbx_seq_one_letter_code
_entity_poly.pdbx_strand_id
1 'polypeptide(L)'
;MEAVETEKDWAQMDGWTADEVAWYVMGPFDGEVPGLVRRIRRILDVSQRGLAAALGVSQSVVARWETGRTSPRASVVQRLLEMAGLRVRFHDAESGEVVEPMRDDGARDRGNRRYPAHVDLRVTGWWMPRGTECTADVLLWRRISRKRRNPAIRYRTSPSLRAIHRLLSGTPDDHPSGIQLVADAEHLDEVREQRRRQILQASPWLRPPSAWLTA
;
A
#
# COMPACT_ATOMS: atom_id res chain seq x y z
N MET A 1 22.18 32.28 -2.24
CA MET A 1 20.87 31.61 -2.11
C MET A 1 20.27 31.65 -3.50
N GLU A 2 20.61 30.64 -4.27
CA GLU A 2 20.43 30.58 -5.72
C GLU A 2 18.94 30.47 -6.04
N ALA A 3 18.45 31.39 -6.87
CA ALA A 3 17.08 31.37 -7.34
C ALA A 3 16.90 30.13 -8.22
N VAL A 4 16.15 29.15 -7.73
CA VAL A 4 15.62 28.08 -8.57
C VAL A 4 14.53 28.71 -9.42
N GLU A 5 14.93 29.39 -10.50
CA GLU A 5 14.06 29.68 -11.63
C GLU A 5 13.55 28.33 -12.12
N THR A 6 12.27 28.07 -11.83
CA THR A 6 11.55 26.94 -12.37
C THR A 6 11.17 27.32 -13.81
N GLU A 7 12.18 27.47 -14.65
CA GLU A 7 12.00 27.52 -16.10
C GLU A 7 11.42 26.15 -16.43
N LYS A 8 10.12 26.09 -16.71
CA LYS A 8 9.46 24.88 -17.16
C LYS A 8 10.27 24.38 -18.35
N ASP A 9 10.86 23.19 -18.22
CA ASP A 9 11.72 22.59 -19.22
C ASP A 9 10.85 22.24 -20.45
N TRP A 10 10.63 23.23 -21.31
CA TRP A 10 9.82 23.08 -22.52
C TRP A 10 10.44 22.05 -23.49
N ALA A 11 11.73 21.72 -23.32
CA ALA A 11 12.41 20.67 -24.08
C ALA A 11 12.04 19.25 -23.60
N GLN A 12 11.51 19.09 -22.38
CA GLN A 12 10.99 17.81 -21.87
C GLN A 12 9.60 17.44 -22.39
N MET A 13 8.88 18.38 -23.01
CA MET A 13 7.49 18.20 -23.45
C MET A 13 7.37 17.80 -24.94
N ASP A 14 8.50 17.64 -25.62
CA ASP A 14 8.51 17.18 -27.02
C ASP A 14 8.03 15.71 -27.08
N GLY A 15 6.92 15.47 -27.79
CA GLY A 15 6.26 14.16 -27.87
C GLY A 15 5.13 13.92 -26.86
N TRP A 16 4.79 14.88 -26.00
CA TRP A 16 3.64 14.77 -25.10
C TRP A 16 2.35 15.15 -25.84
N THR A 17 1.28 14.39 -25.62
CA THR A 17 -0.06 14.74 -26.08
C THR A 17 -0.58 15.98 -25.36
N ALA A 18 -1.54 16.69 -25.98
CA ALA A 18 -2.18 17.86 -25.35
C ALA A 18 -2.79 17.52 -23.97
N ASP A 19 -3.28 16.30 -23.81
CA ASP A 19 -3.85 15.80 -22.56
C ASP A 19 -2.78 15.55 -21.49
N GLU A 20 -1.62 14.99 -21.86
CA GLU A 20 -0.48 14.83 -20.94
C GLU A 20 0.07 16.18 -20.49
N VAL A 21 0.13 17.16 -21.40
CA VAL A 21 0.52 18.54 -21.09
C VAL A 21 -0.50 19.18 -20.15
N ALA A 22 -1.79 19.03 -20.42
CA ALA A 22 -2.86 19.53 -19.55
C ALA A 22 -2.79 18.92 -18.16
N TRP A 23 -2.64 17.59 -18.07
CA TRP A 23 -2.48 16.86 -16.81
C TRP A 23 -1.23 17.30 -16.04
N TYR A 24 -0.10 17.49 -16.71
CA TYR A 24 1.13 17.97 -16.07
C TYR A 24 0.98 19.37 -15.48
N VAL A 25 0.28 20.25 -16.19
CA VAL A 25 0.09 21.65 -15.76
C VAL A 25 -0.98 21.76 -14.68
N MET A 26 -2.06 20.98 -14.77
CA MET A 26 -3.23 21.08 -13.90
C MET A 26 -3.18 20.12 -12.70
N GLY A 27 -2.38 19.06 -12.82
CA GLY A 27 -2.27 17.98 -11.85
C GLY A 27 -3.60 17.22 -11.65
N PRO A 28 -3.68 16.37 -10.63
CA PRO A 28 -4.90 15.63 -10.29
C PRO A 28 -6.00 16.51 -9.67
N PHE A 29 -5.83 17.83 -9.72
CA PHE A 29 -6.76 18.80 -9.16
C PHE A 29 -7.53 19.54 -10.24
N ASP A 30 -7.35 19.19 -11.53
CA ASP A 30 -7.97 19.87 -12.67
C ASP A 30 -7.84 21.41 -12.63
N GLY A 31 -6.73 21.88 -12.04
CA GLY A 31 -6.47 23.30 -11.81
C GLY A 31 -7.46 24.00 -10.87
N GLU A 32 -8.18 23.27 -10.02
CA GLU A 32 -9.13 23.82 -9.05
C GLU A 32 -8.46 24.45 -7.83
N VAL A 33 -7.15 24.25 -7.63
CA VAL A 33 -6.40 24.80 -6.48
C VAL A 33 -6.63 26.31 -6.25
N PRO A 34 -6.62 27.19 -7.27
CA PRO A 34 -6.96 28.60 -7.11
C PRO A 34 -8.39 28.83 -6.62
N GLY A 35 -9.35 28.00 -7.08
CA GLY A 35 -10.73 27.99 -6.59
C GLY A 35 -10.82 27.55 -5.13
N LEU A 36 -10.09 26.49 -4.76
CA LEU A 36 -10.02 25.97 -3.40
C LEU A 36 -9.48 27.02 -2.42
N VAL A 37 -8.41 27.74 -2.77
CA VAL A 37 -7.87 28.82 -1.93
C VAL A 37 -8.92 29.90 -1.70
N ARG A 38 -9.61 30.35 -2.76
CA ARG A 38 -10.70 31.33 -2.63
C ARG A 38 -11.85 30.81 -1.77
N ARG A 39 -12.23 29.54 -1.94
CA ARG A 39 -13.28 28.88 -1.15
C ARG A 39 -12.92 28.84 0.34
N ILE A 40 -11.71 28.42 0.67
CA ILE A 40 -11.19 28.39 2.05
C ILE A 40 -11.18 29.80 2.63
N ARG A 41 -10.71 30.79 1.87
CA ARG A 41 -10.72 32.18 2.31
C ARG A 41 -12.12 32.71 2.60
N ARG A 42 -13.11 32.25 1.84
CA ARG A 42 -14.54 32.55 2.07
C ARG A 42 -15.11 31.85 3.29
N ILE A 43 -14.70 30.61 3.58
CA ILE A 43 -15.08 29.87 4.80
C ILE A 43 -14.52 30.57 6.05
N LEU A 44 -13.26 31.01 5.99
CA LEU A 44 -12.59 31.71 7.08
C LEU A 44 -13.01 33.18 7.21
N ASP A 45 -13.74 33.72 6.23
CA ASP A 45 -14.13 35.12 6.10
C ASP A 45 -12.95 36.11 6.24
N VAL A 46 -11.83 35.83 5.54
CA VAL A 46 -10.63 36.68 5.57
C VAL A 46 -10.31 37.32 4.22
N SER A 47 -9.57 38.42 4.24
CA SER A 47 -8.96 39.00 3.05
C SER A 47 -7.71 38.22 2.61
N GLN A 48 -7.16 38.50 1.42
CA GLN A 48 -5.85 37.92 1.01
C GLN A 48 -4.75 38.26 2.02
N ARG A 49 -4.75 39.48 2.57
CA ARG A 49 -3.80 39.90 3.61
C ARG A 49 -4.01 39.13 4.91
N GLY A 50 -5.27 38.90 5.29
CA GLY A 50 -5.62 38.11 6.48
C GLY A 50 -5.15 36.66 6.36
N LEU A 51 -5.42 36.02 5.21
CA LEU A 51 -4.94 34.66 4.94
C LEU A 51 -3.41 34.59 4.93
N ALA A 52 -2.76 35.57 4.28
CA ALA A 52 -1.31 35.66 4.23
C ALA A 52 -0.69 35.79 5.63
N ALA A 53 -1.26 36.63 6.50
CA ALA A 53 -0.85 36.77 7.89
C ALA A 53 -1.02 35.45 8.68
N ALA A 54 -2.15 34.76 8.50
CA ALA A 54 -2.41 33.47 9.16
C ALA A 54 -1.42 32.37 8.71
N LEU A 55 -0.93 32.44 7.48
CA LEU A 55 0.02 31.48 6.89
C LEU A 55 1.49 31.91 7.02
N GLY A 56 1.78 33.12 7.48
CA GLY A 56 3.15 33.65 7.52
C GLY A 56 3.78 33.88 6.14
N VAL A 57 2.97 34.21 5.12
CA VAL A 57 3.42 34.51 3.75
C VAL A 57 3.06 35.93 3.35
N SER A 58 3.55 36.41 2.19
CA SER A 58 3.13 37.71 1.65
C SER A 58 1.74 37.62 0.99
N GLN A 59 1.00 38.73 0.96
CA GLN A 59 -0.26 38.80 0.23
C GLN A 59 -0.09 38.50 -1.27
N SER A 60 1.04 38.90 -1.87
CA SER A 60 1.34 38.61 -3.28
C SER A 60 1.51 37.12 -3.57
N VAL A 61 1.95 36.31 -2.59
CA VAL A 61 1.98 34.84 -2.71
C VAL A 61 0.55 34.30 -2.81
N VAL A 62 -0.35 34.73 -1.91
CA VAL A 62 -1.76 34.32 -1.94
C VAL A 62 -2.43 34.72 -3.25
N ALA A 63 -2.19 35.94 -3.74
CA ALA A 63 -2.74 36.39 -5.03
C ALA A 63 -2.27 35.53 -6.22
N ARG A 64 -1.00 35.08 -6.22
CA ARG A 64 -0.49 34.17 -7.25
C ARG A 64 -1.11 32.78 -7.17
N TRP A 65 -1.43 32.29 -5.97
CA TRP A 65 -2.17 31.05 -5.80
C TRP A 65 -3.60 31.16 -6.33
N GLU A 66 -4.32 32.22 -5.96
CA GLU A 66 -5.71 32.44 -6.39
C GLU A 66 -5.87 32.71 -7.90
N THR A 67 -4.77 33.07 -8.59
CA THR A 67 -4.74 33.28 -10.04
C THR A 67 -4.12 32.12 -10.81
N GLY A 68 -3.69 31.05 -10.13
CA GLY A 68 -3.06 29.89 -10.76
C GLY A 68 -1.67 30.13 -11.33
N ARG A 69 -1.07 31.32 -11.11
CA ARG A 69 0.32 31.61 -11.55
C ARG A 69 1.35 30.73 -10.83
N THR A 70 1.04 30.32 -9.61
CA THR A 70 1.83 29.36 -8.82
C THR A 70 0.90 28.51 -7.98
N SER A 71 1.34 27.31 -7.55
CA SER A 71 0.57 26.46 -6.63
C SER A 71 1.17 26.48 -5.21
N PRO A 72 0.35 26.46 -4.14
CA PRO A 72 0.84 26.26 -2.78
C PRO A 72 1.53 24.89 -2.63
N ARG A 73 2.55 24.82 -1.76
CA ARG A 73 3.14 23.54 -1.38
C ARG A 73 2.11 22.65 -0.68
N ALA A 74 2.27 21.33 -0.76
CA ALA A 74 1.36 20.37 -0.13
C ALA A 74 1.14 20.65 1.38
N SER A 75 2.19 21.04 2.11
CA SER A 75 2.09 21.43 3.52
C SER A 75 1.22 22.67 3.77
N VAL A 76 1.20 23.62 2.82
CA VAL A 76 0.33 24.80 2.90
C VAL A 76 -1.11 24.41 2.58
N VAL A 77 -1.33 23.53 1.60
CA VAL A 77 -2.67 22.99 1.30
C VAL A 77 -3.24 22.28 2.52
N GLN A 78 -2.45 21.42 3.18
CA GLN A 78 -2.83 20.79 4.44
C GLN A 78 -3.25 21.83 5.48
N ARG A 79 -2.44 22.89 5.68
CA ARG A 79 -2.75 23.93 6.65
C ARG A 79 -4.03 24.69 6.31
N LEU A 80 -4.26 24.99 5.04
CA LEU A 80 -5.49 25.63 4.55
C LEU A 80 -6.72 24.78 4.87
N LEU A 81 -6.65 23.47 4.61
CA LEU A 81 -7.72 22.52 4.90
C LEU A 81 -7.99 22.42 6.40
N GLU A 82 -6.94 22.33 7.22
CA GLU A 82 -7.03 22.32 8.69
C GLU A 82 -7.75 23.57 9.22
N MET A 83 -7.33 24.76 8.78
CA MET A 83 -7.96 26.02 9.20
C MET A 83 -9.45 26.07 8.83
N ALA A 84 -9.82 25.55 7.66
CA ALA A 84 -11.20 25.54 7.17
C ALA A 84 -12.05 24.37 7.69
N GLY A 85 -11.48 23.45 8.47
CA GLY A 85 -12.18 22.24 8.93
C GLY A 85 -12.56 21.27 7.79
N LEU A 86 -11.84 21.30 6.67
CA LEU A 86 -12.10 20.46 5.51
C LEU A 86 -11.32 19.15 5.58
N ARG A 87 -11.88 18.08 5.01
CA ARG A 87 -11.24 16.77 4.86
C ARG A 87 -11.16 16.41 3.38
N VAL A 88 -10.11 15.69 3.01
CA VAL A 88 -9.88 15.20 1.64
C VAL A 88 -9.97 13.68 1.64
N ARG A 89 -10.59 13.13 0.60
CA ARG A 89 -10.54 11.71 0.24
C ARG A 89 -10.02 11.60 -1.18
N PHE A 90 -9.27 10.54 -1.46
CA PHE A 90 -8.79 10.24 -2.80
C PHE A 90 -9.77 9.30 -3.47
N HIS A 91 -9.98 9.50 -4.76
CA HIS A 91 -10.85 8.68 -5.58
C HIS A 91 -10.08 8.22 -6.81
N ASP A 92 -10.33 7.00 -7.24
CA ASP A 92 -9.81 6.48 -8.50
C ASP A 92 -10.52 7.19 -9.66
N ALA A 93 -9.75 7.63 -10.65
CA ALA A 93 -10.26 8.50 -11.71
C ALA A 93 -11.24 7.77 -12.65
N GLU A 94 -11.07 6.45 -12.82
CA GLU A 94 -11.89 5.66 -13.74
C GLU A 94 -13.12 5.09 -13.04
N SER A 95 -12.93 4.48 -11.87
CA SER A 95 -14.00 3.80 -11.12
C SER A 95 -14.77 4.72 -10.15
N GLY A 96 -14.17 5.84 -9.73
CA GLY A 96 -14.73 6.74 -8.70
C GLY A 96 -14.65 6.18 -7.27
N GLU A 97 -14.13 4.97 -7.09
CA GLU A 97 -13.98 4.33 -5.78
C GLU A 97 -13.00 5.09 -4.89
N VAL A 98 -13.26 5.09 -3.59
CA VAL A 98 -12.36 5.74 -2.62
C VAL A 98 -11.06 4.96 -2.54
N VAL A 99 -9.95 5.63 -2.80
CA VAL A 99 -8.60 5.07 -2.65
C VAL A 99 -8.13 5.30 -1.22
N GLU A 100 -8.14 4.21 -0.44
CA GLU A 100 -7.64 4.22 0.93
C GLU A 100 -6.11 4.05 0.93
N PRO A 101 -5.40 4.65 1.91
CA PRO A 101 -3.97 4.43 2.06
C PRO A 101 -3.69 2.95 2.38
N MET A 102 -2.54 2.45 1.93
CA MET A 102 -2.07 1.13 2.32
C MET A 102 -2.03 1.00 3.85
N ARG A 103 -2.39 -0.20 4.33
CA ARG A 103 -2.48 -0.50 5.75
C ARG A 103 -1.17 -0.21 6.50
N ASP A 104 -1.28 0.49 7.63
CA ASP A 104 -0.12 0.77 8.47
C ASP A 104 0.38 -0.48 9.21
N ASP A 105 -0.55 -1.38 9.57
CA ASP A 105 -0.33 -2.63 10.31
C ASP A 105 0.05 -3.83 9.40
N GLY A 106 0.35 -3.57 8.13
CA GLY A 106 0.80 -4.59 7.18
C GLY A 106 2.00 -5.39 7.70
N ALA A 107 2.07 -6.66 7.30
CA ALA A 107 3.10 -7.56 7.78
C ALA A 107 4.52 -7.03 7.54
N ARG A 108 5.41 -7.31 8.50
CA ARG A 108 6.83 -6.93 8.44
C ARG A 108 7.70 -8.17 8.29
N ASP A 109 8.87 -7.98 7.70
CA ASP A 109 9.88 -9.02 7.67
C ASP A 109 10.51 -9.24 9.06
N ARG A 110 11.40 -10.23 9.17
CA ARG A 110 12.07 -10.55 10.43
C ARG A 110 13.06 -9.49 10.90
N GLY A 111 13.46 -8.58 10.01
CA GLY A 111 14.27 -7.40 10.32
C GLY A 111 13.42 -6.18 10.67
N ASN A 112 12.11 -6.35 10.88
CA ASN A 112 11.13 -5.30 11.17
C ASN A 112 10.93 -4.27 10.03
N ARG A 113 11.29 -4.64 8.80
CA ARG A 113 11.12 -3.81 7.60
C ARG A 113 9.78 -4.11 6.93
N ARG A 114 9.21 -3.12 6.24
CA ARG A 114 8.04 -3.35 5.38
C ARG A 114 8.46 -4.15 4.15
N TYR A 115 7.55 -4.99 3.65
CA TYR A 115 7.72 -5.58 2.33
C TYR A 115 7.55 -4.51 1.24
N PRO A 116 8.14 -4.68 0.05
CA PRO A 116 7.98 -3.71 -1.04
C PRO A 116 6.50 -3.53 -1.45
N ALA A 117 6.04 -2.28 -1.61
CA ALA A 117 4.62 -1.98 -1.82
C ALA A 117 3.96 -2.73 -2.99
N HIS A 118 4.69 -2.94 -4.10
CA HIS A 118 4.17 -3.59 -5.30
C HIS A 118 4.03 -5.11 -5.19
N VAL A 119 4.50 -5.77 -4.12
CA VAL A 119 4.54 -7.24 -4.07
C VAL A 119 3.29 -7.84 -3.43
N ASP A 120 2.89 -9.00 -3.95
CA ASP A 120 1.81 -9.80 -3.39
C ASP A 120 2.40 -10.79 -2.37
N LEU A 121 2.04 -10.63 -1.10
CA LEU A 121 2.51 -11.52 -0.03
C LEU A 121 1.70 -12.81 -0.05
N ARG A 122 2.40 -13.94 0.06
CA ARG A 122 1.78 -15.25 0.21
C ARG A 122 2.46 -16.07 1.28
N VAL A 123 1.68 -16.84 2.00
CA VAL A 123 2.20 -17.81 2.97
C VAL A 123 2.41 -19.15 2.29
N THR A 124 3.57 -19.76 2.52
CA THR A 124 3.86 -21.14 2.07
C THR A 124 3.79 -22.17 3.19
N GLY A 125 3.62 -21.72 4.43
CA GLY A 125 3.56 -22.54 5.64
C GLY A 125 4.24 -21.84 6.81
N TRP A 126 4.86 -22.60 7.70
CA TRP A 126 5.62 -22.06 8.83
C TRP A 126 7.07 -21.82 8.46
N TRP A 127 7.67 -20.78 9.04
CA TRP A 127 9.06 -20.45 8.77
C TRP A 127 10.03 -21.55 9.20
N MET A 128 11.09 -21.73 8.42
CA MET A 128 12.19 -22.63 8.71
C MET A 128 13.50 -21.98 8.23
N PRO A 129 14.63 -22.24 8.90
CA PRO A 129 15.94 -21.86 8.39
C PRO A 129 16.21 -22.45 7.00
N ARG A 130 16.95 -21.71 6.17
CA ARG A 130 17.47 -22.26 4.92
C ARG A 130 18.48 -23.36 5.24
N GLY A 131 18.54 -24.41 4.41
CA GLY A 131 19.43 -25.55 4.64
C GLY A 131 18.90 -26.57 5.66
N THR A 132 17.62 -26.51 6.03
CA THR A 132 16.98 -27.58 6.82
C THR A 132 16.76 -28.79 5.90
N GLU A 133 17.52 -29.87 6.10
CA GLU A 133 17.54 -31.01 5.18
C GLU A 133 16.86 -32.26 5.75
N CYS A 134 16.91 -32.47 7.08
CA CYS A 134 16.34 -33.68 7.68
C CYS A 134 14.88 -33.50 8.14
N THR A 135 14.09 -34.58 8.06
CA THR A 135 12.67 -34.57 8.41
C THR A 135 12.43 -34.18 9.88
N ALA A 136 13.29 -34.62 10.79
CA ALA A 136 13.16 -34.30 12.21
C ALA A 136 13.29 -32.78 12.45
N ASP A 137 14.27 -32.12 11.83
CA ASP A 137 14.47 -30.68 11.94
C ASP A 137 13.32 -29.89 11.31
N VAL A 138 12.82 -30.35 10.16
CA VAL A 138 11.63 -29.75 9.52
C VAL A 138 10.44 -29.76 10.49
N LEU A 139 10.18 -30.88 11.16
CA LEU A 139 9.09 -31.01 12.13
C LEU A 139 9.32 -30.16 13.39
N LEU A 140 10.56 -30.11 13.88
CA LEU A 140 10.96 -29.28 15.02
C LEU A 140 10.72 -27.79 14.72
N TRP A 141 11.27 -27.28 13.62
CA TRP A 141 11.14 -25.89 13.22
C TRP A 141 9.69 -25.51 12.91
N ARG A 142 8.93 -26.41 12.27
CA ARG A 142 7.49 -26.20 12.07
C ARG A 142 6.77 -25.98 13.40
N ARG A 143 7.04 -26.83 14.40
CA ARG A 143 6.43 -26.72 15.74
C ARG A 143 6.81 -25.41 16.44
N ILE A 144 8.09 -25.05 16.40
CA ILE A 144 8.61 -23.81 17.01
C ILE A 144 8.00 -22.58 16.34
N SER A 145 8.05 -22.51 15.01
CA SER A 145 7.54 -21.38 14.23
C SER A 145 6.03 -21.22 14.39
N ARG A 146 5.28 -22.32 14.44
CA ARG A 146 3.85 -22.30 14.77
C ARG A 146 3.59 -21.72 16.17
N LYS A 147 4.31 -22.21 17.19
CA LYS A 147 4.18 -21.68 18.57
C LYS A 147 4.51 -20.18 18.64
N ARG A 148 5.46 -19.73 17.82
CA ARG A 148 5.87 -18.32 17.72
C ARG A 148 5.03 -17.49 16.74
N ARG A 149 3.98 -18.07 16.12
CA ARG A 149 3.15 -17.42 15.11
C ARG A 149 3.99 -16.76 13.99
N ASN A 150 4.99 -17.51 13.48
CA ASN A 150 5.96 -17.03 12.51
C ASN A 150 5.80 -17.71 11.13
N PRO A 151 4.98 -17.15 10.23
CA PRO A 151 4.72 -17.73 8.92
C PRO A 151 5.91 -17.57 7.96
N ALA A 152 6.06 -18.52 7.05
CA ALA A 152 6.95 -18.44 5.90
C ALA A 152 6.29 -17.60 4.82
N ILE A 153 6.59 -16.31 4.83
CA ILE A 153 6.12 -15.34 3.82
C ILE A 153 7.05 -15.38 2.61
N ARG A 154 6.45 -15.47 1.43
CA ARG A 154 7.11 -15.40 0.13
C ARG A 154 6.41 -14.34 -0.72
N TYR A 155 7.14 -13.80 -1.68
CA TYR A 155 6.59 -12.88 -2.66
C TYR A 155 7.39 -12.98 -3.96
N ARG A 156 6.85 -12.39 -5.02
CA ARG A 156 7.52 -12.26 -6.32
C ARG A 156 7.65 -10.79 -6.68
N THR A 157 8.78 -10.41 -7.26
CA THR A 157 9.02 -9.05 -7.75
C THR A 157 8.61 -8.87 -9.21
N SER A 158 8.76 -9.92 -10.03
CA SER A 158 8.39 -9.91 -11.46
C SER A 158 6.94 -9.47 -11.70
N PRO A 159 6.70 -8.37 -12.44
CA PRO A 159 5.35 -7.89 -12.74
C PRO A 159 4.50 -8.86 -13.55
N SER A 160 5.07 -9.51 -14.58
CA SER A 160 4.34 -10.44 -15.44
C SER A 160 3.86 -11.68 -14.68
N LEU A 161 4.70 -12.25 -13.82
CA LEU A 161 4.30 -13.38 -12.98
C LEU A 161 3.24 -13.01 -11.95
N ARG A 162 3.28 -11.78 -11.40
CA ARG A 162 2.22 -11.27 -10.51
C ARG A 162 0.91 -11.10 -11.27
N ALA A 163 0.93 -10.49 -12.46
CA ALA A 163 -0.25 -10.33 -13.30
C ALA A 163 -0.91 -11.68 -13.63
N ILE A 164 -0.11 -12.68 -14.03
CA ILE A 164 -0.61 -14.05 -14.26
C ILE A 164 -1.22 -14.64 -13.00
N HIS A 165 -0.59 -14.48 -11.84
CA HIS A 165 -1.12 -15.00 -10.58
C HIS A 165 -2.45 -14.31 -10.19
N ARG A 166 -2.55 -12.99 -10.40
CA ARG A 166 -3.78 -12.22 -10.14
C ARG A 166 -4.92 -12.66 -11.06
N LEU A 167 -4.64 -12.96 -12.32
CA LEU A 167 -5.62 -13.53 -13.26
C LEU A 167 -6.10 -14.93 -12.82
N LEU A 168 -5.19 -15.77 -12.32
CA LEU A 168 -5.52 -17.16 -11.97
C LEU A 168 -6.18 -17.30 -10.58
N SER A 169 -5.83 -16.44 -9.63
CA SER A 169 -6.18 -16.60 -8.22
C SER A 169 -6.86 -15.37 -7.61
N GLY A 170 -7.15 -14.35 -8.42
CA GLY A 170 -7.63 -13.05 -7.97
C GLY A 170 -6.50 -12.15 -7.46
N THR A 171 -6.80 -10.86 -7.34
CA THR A 171 -5.90 -9.89 -6.72
C THR A 171 -5.95 -10.08 -5.19
N PRO A 172 -4.82 -10.39 -4.54
CA PRO A 172 -4.77 -10.53 -3.08
C PRO A 172 -5.02 -9.20 -2.35
N ASP A 173 -5.34 -9.27 -1.06
CA ASP A 173 -5.40 -8.11 -0.17
C ASP A 173 -4.05 -7.36 -0.13
N ASP A 174 -4.13 -6.04 -0.02
CA ASP A 174 -2.95 -5.16 -0.04
C ASP A 174 -2.16 -5.30 1.27
N HIS A 175 -1.03 -5.99 1.19
CA HIS A 175 -0.10 -6.22 2.32
C HIS A 175 -0.83 -6.64 3.60
N PRO A 176 -1.34 -7.89 3.65
CA PRO A 176 -2.10 -8.39 4.79
C PRO A 176 -1.32 -8.22 6.09
N SER A 177 -2.06 -8.00 7.17
CA SER A 177 -1.53 -7.91 8.52
C SER A 177 -0.80 -9.20 8.92
N GLY A 178 0.11 -9.09 9.88
CA GLY A 178 0.79 -10.28 10.42
C GLY A 178 -0.19 -11.32 10.99
N ILE A 179 -1.33 -10.89 11.52
CA ILE A 179 -2.38 -11.78 12.04
C ILE A 179 -3.05 -12.56 10.91
N GLN A 180 -3.42 -11.88 9.81
CA GLN A 180 -4.00 -12.53 8.62
C GLN A 180 -3.04 -13.58 8.05
N LEU A 181 -1.76 -13.26 7.91
CA LEU A 181 -0.77 -14.23 7.39
C LEU A 181 -0.57 -15.43 8.33
N VAL A 182 -0.75 -15.28 9.64
CA VAL A 182 -0.72 -16.43 10.54
C VAL A 182 -1.96 -17.29 10.37
N ALA A 183 -3.14 -16.68 10.20
CA ALA A 183 -4.37 -17.42 9.88
C ALA A 183 -4.24 -18.18 8.56
N ASP A 184 -3.63 -17.58 7.52
CA ASP A 184 -3.34 -18.27 6.26
C ASP A 184 -2.41 -19.48 6.47
N ALA A 185 -1.42 -19.37 7.35
CA ALA A 185 -0.52 -20.48 7.68
C ALA A 185 -1.26 -21.63 8.40
N GLU A 186 -2.16 -21.30 9.32
CA GLU A 186 -3.02 -22.25 10.04
C GLU A 186 -3.99 -22.93 9.06
N HIS A 187 -4.62 -22.17 8.18
CA HIS A 187 -5.50 -22.69 7.13
C HIS A 187 -4.77 -23.67 6.19
N LEU A 188 -3.54 -23.34 5.75
CA LEU A 188 -2.74 -24.27 4.94
C LEU A 188 -2.42 -25.58 5.67
N ASP A 189 -2.27 -25.55 6.99
CA ASP A 189 -2.06 -26.76 7.79
C ASP A 189 -3.32 -27.62 7.87
N GLU A 190 -4.48 -26.99 8.04
CA GLU A 190 -5.79 -27.67 8.01
C GLU A 190 -6.04 -28.34 6.65
N VAL A 191 -5.79 -27.63 5.55
CA VAL A 191 -5.93 -28.17 4.19
C VAL A 191 -5.00 -29.38 3.97
N ARG A 192 -3.76 -29.32 4.45
CA ARG A 192 -2.82 -30.45 4.38
C ARG A 192 -3.31 -31.65 5.18
N GLU A 193 -3.81 -31.43 6.38
CA GLU A 193 -4.32 -32.50 7.24
C GLU A 193 -5.61 -33.12 6.68
N GLN A 194 -6.51 -32.31 6.13
CA GLN A 194 -7.72 -32.80 5.44
C GLN A 194 -7.35 -33.68 4.25
N ARG A 195 -6.41 -33.22 3.40
CA ARG A 195 -5.91 -34.01 2.27
C ARG A 195 -5.27 -35.32 2.75
N ARG A 196 -4.49 -35.30 3.82
CA ARG A 196 -3.91 -36.50 4.43
C ARG A 196 -4.99 -37.47 4.89
N ARG A 197 -6.03 -36.99 5.58
CA ARG A 197 -7.16 -37.83 6.03
C ARG A 197 -7.91 -38.46 4.87
N GLN A 198 -8.18 -37.70 3.81
CA GLN A 198 -8.82 -38.22 2.58
C GLN A 198 -7.99 -39.34 1.95
N ILE A 199 -6.66 -39.16 1.83
CA ILE A 199 -5.76 -40.21 1.33
C ILE A 199 -5.82 -41.45 2.22
N LEU A 200 -5.77 -41.29 3.55
CA LEU A 200 -5.85 -42.42 4.49
C LEU A 200 -7.23 -43.08 4.57
N GLN A 201 -8.29 -42.39 4.13
CA GLN A 201 -9.63 -42.96 3.97
C GLN A 201 -9.74 -43.75 2.66
N ALA A 202 -9.22 -43.20 1.55
CA ALA A 202 -9.19 -43.85 0.25
C ALA A 202 -8.21 -45.03 0.18
N SER A 203 -7.13 -44.99 0.98
CA SER A 203 -6.09 -46.02 1.03
C SER A 203 -5.80 -46.43 2.48
N PRO A 204 -6.67 -47.24 3.11
CA PRO A 204 -6.54 -47.63 4.51
C PRO A 204 -5.23 -48.35 4.85
N TRP A 205 -4.61 -49.04 3.87
CA TRP A 205 -3.33 -49.74 4.04
C TRP A 205 -2.12 -48.80 4.22
N LEU A 206 -2.26 -47.49 3.96
CA LEU A 206 -1.24 -46.48 4.25
C LEU A 206 -1.32 -45.96 5.70
N ARG A 207 -2.32 -46.37 6.49
CA ARG A 207 -2.42 -45.96 7.89
C ARG A 207 -1.27 -46.57 8.68
N PRO A 208 -0.56 -45.76 9.49
CA PRO A 208 0.42 -46.33 10.42
C PRO A 208 -0.31 -47.29 11.37
N PRO A 209 0.34 -48.39 11.81
CA PRO A 209 -0.25 -49.31 12.77
C PRO A 209 -0.72 -48.56 14.02
N SER A 210 -1.88 -48.91 14.58
CA SER A 210 -2.47 -48.24 15.76
C SER A 210 -1.53 -48.19 16.97
N ALA A 211 -0.61 -49.14 17.09
CA ALA A 211 0.44 -49.19 18.11
C ALA A 211 1.44 -48.02 18.06
N TRP A 212 1.52 -47.28 16.95
CA TRP A 212 2.47 -46.17 16.76
C TRP A 212 1.88 -44.81 17.14
N LEU A 213 0.58 -44.75 17.44
CA LEU A 213 -0.15 -43.51 17.77
C LEU A 213 -0.41 -43.34 19.27
N THR A 214 0.02 -44.30 20.10
CA THR A 214 -0.24 -44.37 21.55
C THR A 214 1.00 -44.12 22.43
N ALA A 215 2.14 -43.75 21.84
CA ALA A 215 3.36 -43.32 22.53
C ALA A 215 3.62 -41.82 22.31
#